data_AF-A0A248YMV0-F1
#
_entry.id   AF-A0A248YMV0-F1
#
_cell.length_a   1.000
_cell.length_b   1.000
_cell.length_c   1.000
_cell.angle_alpha   90.00
_cell.angle_beta   90.00
_cell.angle_gamma   90.00
#
_symmetry.space_group_name_H-M   'P 1'
#
loop_
_entity.id
_entity.type
_entity.pdbx_description
1 polymer ?
#
loop_
_entity_poly.entity_id
_entity_poly.type
_entity_poly.pdbx_seq_one_letter_code
_entity_poly.pdbx_strand_id
1 'polypeptide(L)'
;MRPTRIMALAGAALLASAAPAPASAAPAPPPRVTADGADLIVVTAGPGRLSLRLREAGEAPDAAGREPGSVRLGPAGGLTARVPADPDFAFLGAPGTAVWSLSAGGPGFPALDTTGVRPGTVRGDVVTLDLAGVRGPGSFAAYTLSPWGRPTILLDSDGATTTRLPVGRRLGGLAWTFDAPGEYRLTFRVTASAPAGGTLHDEASYLVEVPALAPGEPVVAATAPGTAPATSPAGARALAVQTGTPAAGARTVISAGHVDMGPQLDGGAWRVRLKDDSTSPATWRELADVVLKVTDKAKVAVPSGAGYAFLGAAGSTVYLLPQSQQSGIVWPGWNTQHESVVNGTRGNVTWRLKGVTGPGEFKLFLTGSFGTPEVLFDSAKSLPQQVSIPPNTHAHGNWAFTRAGHYQLAVEMTGTTIAGTPVSDTRTLSVAVGDATDAQAGFGSDDDAAAGGASAGGGLARTGANVLAAAGVGVLLLAAGALVLIVTRRRSPKPGTPS
;
A
#
# COMPACT_ATOMS: atom_id res chain seq x y z
N MET A 1 7.30 114.04 -0.52
CA MET A 1 6.78 112.92 0.29
C MET A 1 5.52 112.39 -0.36
N ARG A 2 5.60 111.23 -1.02
CA ARG A 2 4.49 110.52 -1.67
C ARG A 2 4.69 109.01 -1.47
N PRO A 3 3.60 108.22 -1.37
CA PRO A 3 3.58 106.96 -0.63
C PRO A 3 4.01 105.74 -1.46
N THR A 4 4.61 104.78 -0.76
CA THR A 4 5.06 103.47 -1.23
C THR A 4 3.86 102.57 -1.52
N ARG A 5 3.79 102.01 -2.74
CA ARG A 5 2.76 101.03 -3.15
C ARG A 5 3.18 99.62 -2.73
N ILE A 6 2.28 98.93 -2.02
CA ILE A 6 2.35 97.52 -1.66
C ILE A 6 1.95 96.68 -2.89
N MET A 7 2.78 95.70 -3.24
CA MET A 7 2.52 94.73 -4.30
C MET A 7 2.41 93.34 -3.65
N ALA A 8 1.19 92.78 -3.68
CA ALA A 8 0.89 91.47 -3.10
C ALA A 8 1.36 90.35 -4.05
N LEU A 9 2.22 89.45 -3.56
CA LEU A 9 2.53 88.17 -4.21
C LEU A 9 1.51 87.12 -3.76
N ALA A 10 0.72 86.59 -4.70
CA ALA A 10 -0.10 85.40 -4.49
C ALA A 10 0.78 84.15 -4.63
N GLY A 11 0.99 83.42 -3.53
CA GLY A 11 1.64 82.11 -3.53
C GLY A 11 0.62 81.02 -3.86
N ALA A 12 0.81 80.30 -4.97
CA ALA A 12 0.05 79.11 -5.30
C ALA A 12 0.58 77.90 -4.52
N ALA A 13 -0.23 77.34 -3.63
CA ALA A 13 0.06 76.09 -2.93
C ALA A 13 -0.26 74.90 -3.85
N LEU A 14 0.76 74.13 -4.26
CA LEU A 14 0.56 72.83 -4.90
C LEU A 14 0.17 71.80 -3.83
N LEU A 15 -1.08 71.33 -3.90
CA LEU A 15 -1.54 70.12 -3.22
C LEU A 15 -1.04 68.91 -4.01
N ALA A 16 0.00 68.23 -3.52
CA ALA A 16 0.43 66.93 -4.03
C ALA A 16 -0.52 65.85 -3.52
N SER A 17 -1.34 65.29 -4.42
CA SER A 17 -2.14 64.09 -4.16
C SER A 17 -1.21 62.86 -4.11
N ALA A 18 -1.05 62.29 -2.92
CA ALA A 18 -0.38 60.99 -2.77
C ALA A 18 -1.28 59.89 -3.35
N ALA A 19 -0.84 59.25 -4.44
CA ALA A 19 -1.47 58.05 -4.95
C ALA A 19 -1.30 56.90 -3.94
N PRO A 20 -2.33 56.06 -3.69
CA PRO A 20 -2.20 54.90 -2.82
C PRO A 20 -1.19 53.90 -3.42
N ALA A 21 -0.25 53.43 -2.61
CA ALA A 21 0.69 52.38 -2.98
C ALA A 21 -0.09 51.11 -3.41
N PRO A 22 0.36 50.38 -4.45
CA PRO A 22 -0.30 49.15 -4.85
C PRO A 22 -0.23 48.14 -3.69
N ALA A 23 -1.39 47.62 -3.30
CA ALA A 23 -1.47 46.54 -2.32
C ALA A 23 -0.61 45.37 -2.81
N SER A 24 0.38 44.97 -2.01
CA SER A 24 1.17 43.77 -2.26
C SER A 24 0.21 42.58 -2.34
N ALA A 25 0.17 41.92 -3.50
CA ALA A 25 -0.63 40.71 -3.68
C ALA A 25 -0.21 39.70 -2.61
N ALA A 26 -1.18 39.15 -1.87
CA ALA A 26 -0.91 38.10 -0.89
C ALA A 26 -0.12 36.97 -1.57
N PRO A 27 0.92 36.42 -0.91
CA PRO A 27 1.71 35.34 -1.50
C PRO A 27 0.79 34.18 -1.89
N ALA A 28 1.05 33.59 -3.06
CA ALA A 28 0.30 32.43 -3.53
C ALA A 28 0.35 31.30 -2.48
N PRO A 29 -0.75 30.55 -2.28
CA PRO A 29 -0.74 29.45 -1.34
C PRO A 29 0.29 28.38 -1.75
N PRO A 30 0.91 27.69 -0.78
CA PRO A 30 1.82 26.59 -1.06
C PRO A 30 1.18 25.54 -1.98
N PRO A 31 1.94 24.95 -2.92
CA PRO A 31 1.45 23.87 -3.75
C PRO A 31 1.03 22.66 -2.91
N ARG A 32 0.04 21.92 -3.40
CA ARG A 32 -0.45 20.70 -2.75
C ARG A 32 0.39 19.50 -3.14
N VAL A 33 0.64 18.63 -2.17
CA VAL A 33 1.30 17.33 -2.37
C VAL A 33 0.42 16.22 -1.78
N THR A 34 0.49 15.03 -2.38
CA THR A 34 -0.21 13.85 -1.84
C THR A 34 0.57 13.27 -0.67
N ALA A 35 -0.16 12.74 0.32
CA ALA A 35 0.44 12.00 1.42
C ALA A 35 0.69 10.52 1.08
N ASP A 36 -0.05 9.98 0.09
CA ASP A 36 0.03 8.56 -0.25
C ASP A 36 1.43 8.19 -0.75
N GLY A 37 2.07 7.26 -0.06
CA GLY A 37 3.42 6.78 -0.34
C GLY A 37 4.54 7.75 0.05
N ALA A 38 4.23 8.92 0.60
CA ALA A 38 5.20 9.93 1.00
C ALA A 38 5.89 9.58 2.33
N ASP A 39 7.12 10.05 2.51
CA ASP A 39 7.73 10.14 3.84
C ASP A 39 7.38 11.50 4.45
N LEU A 40 6.38 11.53 5.32
CA LEU A 40 5.87 12.77 5.91
C LEU A 40 6.93 13.42 6.80
N ILE A 41 7.69 12.61 7.54
CA ILE A 41 8.78 13.08 8.40
C ILE A 41 10.05 12.35 7.99
N VAL A 42 10.99 13.07 7.38
CA VAL A 42 12.34 12.60 7.10
C VAL A 42 13.30 13.34 8.01
N VAL A 43 14.03 12.60 8.84
CA VAL A 43 15.09 13.12 9.71
C VAL A 43 16.44 12.86 9.04
N THR A 44 17.18 13.93 8.74
CA THR A 44 18.55 13.82 8.23
C THR A 44 19.53 14.48 9.18
N ALA A 45 20.78 14.00 9.18
CA ALA A 45 21.86 14.61 9.94
C ALA A 45 22.87 15.27 9.00
N GLY A 46 23.19 16.54 9.27
CA GLY A 46 24.27 17.29 8.64
C GLY A 46 25.30 17.75 9.67
N PRO A 47 26.35 18.46 9.24
CA PRO A 47 27.34 19.01 10.17
C PRO A 47 26.69 19.90 11.23
N GLY A 48 26.68 19.44 12.49
CA GLY A 48 26.19 20.20 13.64
C GLY A 48 24.68 20.42 13.71
N ARG A 49 23.86 19.80 12.86
CA ARG A 49 22.39 19.97 12.88
C ARG A 49 21.63 18.73 12.44
N LEU A 50 20.38 18.63 12.87
CA LEU A 50 19.37 17.78 12.24
C LEU A 50 18.60 18.60 11.20
N SER A 51 17.82 17.94 10.36
CA SER A 51 16.81 18.57 9.53
C SER A 51 15.54 17.72 9.44
N LEU A 52 14.37 18.35 9.47
CA LEU A 52 13.07 17.77 9.19
C LEU A 52 12.65 18.09 7.75
N ARG A 53 12.33 17.06 6.98
CA ARG A 53 11.92 17.18 5.57
C ARG A 53 10.68 16.35 5.29
N LEU A 54 10.04 16.66 4.16
CA LEU A 54 8.99 15.85 3.55
C LEU A 54 9.50 15.33 2.22
N ARG A 55 9.31 14.04 1.93
CA ARG A 55 9.67 13.44 0.64
C ARG A 55 8.42 12.85 -0.02
N GLU A 56 8.17 13.22 -1.26
CA GLU A 56 7.02 12.76 -2.04
C GLU A 56 7.21 11.30 -2.50
N ALA A 57 6.12 10.63 -2.83
CA ALA A 57 6.16 9.25 -3.30
C ALA A 57 7.01 9.11 -4.59
N GLY A 58 7.84 8.07 -4.64
CA GLY A 58 8.70 7.77 -5.79
C GLY A 58 10.01 8.57 -5.86
N GLU A 59 10.22 9.56 -4.98
CA GLU A 59 11.53 10.19 -4.83
C GLU A 59 12.55 9.20 -4.26
N ALA A 60 13.82 9.32 -4.69
CA ALA A 60 14.88 8.43 -4.24
C ALA A 60 15.15 8.55 -2.72
N PRO A 61 15.63 7.48 -2.05
CA PRO A 61 15.92 7.49 -0.61
C PRO A 61 16.97 8.53 -0.16
N ASP A 62 17.75 9.08 -1.07
CA ASP A 62 18.75 10.13 -0.83
C ASP A 62 18.31 11.52 -1.35
N ALA A 63 17.10 11.63 -1.89
CA ALA A 63 16.53 12.91 -2.29
C ALA A 63 16.44 13.86 -1.08
N ALA A 64 16.77 15.14 -1.30
CA ALA A 64 16.80 16.15 -0.24
C ALA A 64 15.42 16.43 0.38
N GLY A 65 14.34 16.06 -0.31
CA GLY A 65 12.96 16.37 0.06
C GLY A 65 12.67 17.87 0.08
N ARG A 66 11.43 18.21 0.41
CA ARG A 66 10.91 19.57 0.56
C ARG A 66 10.94 20.03 2.00
N GLU A 67 11.04 21.35 2.16
CA GLU A 67 10.74 22.01 3.42
C GLU A 67 9.24 21.84 3.72
N PRO A 68 8.84 21.27 4.88
CA PRO A 68 7.43 20.97 5.15
C PRO A 68 6.47 22.16 5.00
N GLY A 69 6.91 23.36 5.41
CA GLY A 69 6.10 24.57 5.33
C GLY A 69 5.97 25.15 3.91
N SER A 70 6.70 24.61 2.94
CA SER A 70 6.65 25.04 1.54
C SER A 70 5.57 24.34 0.72
N VAL A 71 4.88 23.37 1.30
CA VAL A 71 3.80 22.59 0.66
C VAL A 71 2.60 22.47 1.59
N ARG A 72 1.48 22.02 1.03
CA ARG A 72 0.25 21.73 1.75
C ARG A 72 -0.17 20.28 1.54
N LEU A 73 -0.44 19.57 2.62
CA LEU A 73 -0.92 18.18 2.62
C LEU A 73 -2.45 18.13 2.60
N GLY A 74 -3.01 17.16 1.88
CA GLY A 74 -4.44 16.93 1.78
C GLY A 74 -5.20 17.94 0.90
N PRO A 75 -6.52 17.72 0.70
CA PRO A 75 -7.29 16.59 1.24
C PRO A 75 -7.20 15.31 0.38
N ALA A 76 -6.55 15.35 -0.78
CA ALA A 76 -6.43 14.21 -1.69
C ALA A 76 -5.70 13.03 -1.03
N GLY A 77 -6.20 11.81 -1.28
CA GLY A 77 -5.70 10.56 -0.68
C GLY A 77 -6.26 10.24 0.72
N GLY A 78 -6.86 11.22 1.40
CA GLY A 78 -7.40 11.03 2.74
C GLY A 78 -8.74 10.28 2.80
N LEU A 79 -9.07 9.77 3.99
CA LEU A 79 -10.29 8.98 4.26
C LEU A 79 -10.99 9.48 5.51
N THR A 80 -12.27 9.82 5.40
CA THR A 80 -13.16 10.00 6.56
C THR A 80 -13.72 8.65 6.97
N ALA A 81 -13.51 8.25 8.22
CA ALA A 81 -14.09 7.05 8.81
C ALA A 81 -14.73 7.36 10.16
N ARG A 82 -15.25 6.32 10.81
CA ARG A 82 -15.67 6.37 12.21
C ARG A 82 -14.62 5.72 13.08
N VAL A 83 -14.38 6.29 14.27
CA VAL A 83 -13.52 5.67 15.28
C VAL A 83 -14.02 4.24 15.55
N PRO A 84 -13.16 3.21 15.38
CA PRO A 84 -13.55 1.83 15.63
C PRO A 84 -14.00 1.61 17.08
N ALA A 85 -14.91 0.65 17.29
CA ALA A 85 -15.25 0.15 18.63
C ALA A 85 -14.18 -0.84 19.15
N ASP A 86 -12.91 -0.47 18.98
CA ASP A 86 -11.74 -1.21 19.43
C ASP A 86 -11.00 -0.34 20.46
N PRO A 87 -10.77 -0.82 21.70
CA PRO A 87 -10.09 -0.06 22.73
C PRO A 87 -8.72 0.49 22.33
N ASP A 88 -8.01 -0.17 21.42
CA ASP A 88 -6.69 0.29 20.96
C ASP A 88 -6.78 1.62 20.19
N PHE A 89 -7.95 1.97 19.64
CA PHE A 89 -8.21 3.22 18.91
C PHE A 89 -8.93 4.28 19.76
N ALA A 90 -9.14 4.04 21.06
CA ALA A 90 -9.87 4.97 21.93
C ALA A 90 -9.20 6.35 22.06
N PHE A 91 -7.90 6.47 21.75
CA PHE A 91 -7.19 7.73 21.69
C PHE A 91 -7.67 8.66 20.56
N LEU A 92 -8.40 8.13 19.57
CA LEU A 92 -9.04 8.93 18.51
C LEU A 92 -10.40 9.52 18.91
N GLY A 93 -10.86 9.26 20.14
CA GLY A 93 -12.15 9.70 20.66
C GLY A 93 -13.16 8.55 20.85
N ALA A 94 -14.43 8.92 21.04
CA ALA A 94 -15.48 7.93 21.30
C ALA A 94 -15.79 7.09 20.05
N PRO A 95 -16.04 5.77 20.19
CA PRO A 95 -16.46 4.92 19.08
C PRO A 95 -17.63 5.50 18.28
N GLY A 96 -17.53 5.47 16.96
CA GLY A 96 -18.56 6.03 16.06
C GLY A 96 -18.38 7.50 15.68
N THR A 97 -17.51 8.25 16.38
CA THR A 97 -17.17 9.65 16.06
C THR A 97 -16.49 9.74 14.71
N ALA A 98 -16.79 10.78 13.92
CA ALA A 98 -16.16 10.98 12.63
C ALA A 98 -14.72 11.46 12.82
N VAL A 99 -13.78 10.85 12.10
CA VAL A 99 -12.35 11.18 12.11
C VAL A 99 -11.83 11.07 10.69
N TRP A 100 -10.95 11.97 10.28
CA TRP A 100 -10.30 11.91 8.98
C TRP A 100 -8.84 11.55 9.11
N SER A 101 -8.39 10.62 8.28
CA SER A 101 -6.98 10.29 8.12
C SER A 101 -6.45 10.93 6.84
N LEU A 102 -5.26 11.54 6.93
CA LEU A 102 -4.56 12.20 5.83
C LEU A 102 -4.30 11.27 4.63
N SER A 103 -4.17 9.97 4.89
CA SER A 103 -4.15 8.91 3.89
C SER A 103 -5.19 7.84 4.25
N ALA A 104 -5.85 7.26 3.26
CA ALA A 104 -6.71 6.09 3.45
C ALA A 104 -5.95 4.87 3.98
N GLY A 105 -4.62 4.85 3.80
CA GLY A 105 -3.76 3.73 4.11
C GLY A 105 -3.68 2.75 2.95
N GLY A 106 -3.67 1.45 3.24
CA GLY A 106 -3.47 0.45 2.19
C GLY A 106 -2.07 0.58 1.56
N PRO A 107 -1.93 0.39 0.24
CA PRO A 107 -0.62 0.35 -0.40
C PRO A 107 0.15 1.68 -0.36
N GLY A 108 -0.56 2.79 -0.19
CA GLY A 108 -0.01 4.14 -0.14
C GLY A 108 0.27 4.64 1.27
N PHE A 109 0.52 3.77 2.26
CA PHE A 109 0.81 4.28 3.61
C PHE A 109 2.00 5.25 3.60
N PRO A 110 1.83 6.44 4.17
CA PRO A 110 2.95 7.31 4.45
C PRO A 110 3.92 6.65 5.45
N ALA A 111 5.11 7.21 5.55
CA ALA A 111 6.13 6.75 6.48
C ALA A 111 6.84 7.89 7.23
N LEU A 112 7.53 7.50 8.31
CA LEU A 112 8.53 8.29 8.99
C LEU A 112 9.90 7.68 8.73
N ASP A 113 10.86 8.47 8.27
CA ASP A 113 12.19 7.99 7.89
C ASP A 113 13.31 8.65 8.70
N THR A 114 14.09 7.84 9.42
CA THR A 114 15.31 8.23 10.14
C THR A 114 16.58 7.64 9.50
N THR A 115 16.49 7.03 8.31
CA THR A 115 17.64 6.44 7.60
C THR A 115 18.68 7.47 7.17
N GLY A 116 18.28 8.74 7.04
CA GLY A 116 19.16 9.88 6.86
C GLY A 116 20.07 10.19 8.06
N VAL A 117 19.87 9.53 9.21
CA VAL A 117 20.76 9.56 10.37
C VAL A 117 21.43 8.20 10.52
N ARG A 118 22.74 8.13 10.24
CA ARG A 118 23.49 6.86 10.34
C ARG A 118 23.71 6.47 11.80
N PRO A 119 23.74 5.16 12.14
CA PRO A 119 24.20 4.71 13.45
C PRO A 119 25.57 5.31 13.81
N GLY A 120 25.76 5.70 15.06
CA GLY A 120 26.91 6.43 15.59
C GLY A 120 26.87 7.96 15.39
N THR A 121 25.95 8.50 14.59
CA THR A 121 25.85 9.95 14.35
C THR A 121 25.37 10.71 15.59
N VAL A 122 24.52 10.08 16.40
CA VAL A 122 23.94 10.65 17.62
C VAL A 122 24.15 9.69 18.80
N ARG A 123 24.22 10.23 20.02
CA ARG A 123 24.44 9.40 21.21
C ARG A 123 23.25 8.46 21.42
N GLY A 124 23.56 7.16 21.51
CA GLY A 124 22.57 6.12 21.76
C GLY A 124 21.68 5.79 20.56
N ASP A 125 22.00 6.28 19.35
CA ASP A 125 21.28 5.94 18.12
C ASP A 125 19.77 6.20 18.17
N VAL A 126 19.39 7.27 18.89
CA VAL A 126 18.01 7.68 19.08
C VAL A 126 17.88 9.19 18.85
N VAL A 127 16.81 9.58 18.15
CA VAL A 127 16.32 10.95 18.09
C VAL A 127 15.01 11.05 18.87
N THR A 128 14.74 12.20 19.46
CA THR A 128 13.44 12.52 20.07
C THR A 128 12.67 13.40 19.10
N LEU A 129 11.42 13.05 18.85
CA LEU A 129 10.48 13.84 18.05
C LEU A 129 9.37 14.35 18.97
N ASP A 130 9.19 15.67 18.98
CA ASP A 130 8.19 16.36 19.79
C ASP A 130 7.13 17.00 18.88
N LEU A 131 5.86 16.87 19.25
CA LEU A 131 4.76 17.68 18.74
C LEU A 131 4.77 19.01 19.51
N ALA A 132 5.56 19.97 19.01
CA ALA A 132 5.79 21.26 19.67
C ALA A 132 4.57 22.20 19.57
N GLY A 133 3.62 21.97 18.66
CA GLY A 133 2.37 22.71 18.63
C GLY A 133 1.38 22.24 17.57
N VAL A 134 0.09 22.40 17.87
CA VAL A 134 -1.02 22.18 16.94
C VAL A 134 -1.85 23.45 16.91
N ARG A 135 -1.94 24.09 15.74
CA ARG A 135 -2.87 25.20 15.51
C ARG A 135 -3.89 24.75 14.48
N GLY A 136 -5.14 24.56 14.91
CA GLY A 136 -6.23 24.10 14.06
C GLY A 136 -7.53 23.99 14.87
N PRO A 137 -8.64 23.63 14.22
CA PRO A 137 -9.96 23.59 14.84
C PRO A 137 -10.21 22.39 15.76
N GLY A 138 -9.36 21.37 15.75
CA GLY A 138 -9.53 20.13 16.52
C GLY A 138 -8.22 19.46 16.91
N SER A 139 -8.30 18.19 17.27
CA SER A 139 -7.21 17.35 17.74
C SER A 139 -6.44 16.69 16.59
N PHE A 140 -5.20 16.33 16.85
CA PHE A 140 -4.29 15.66 15.93
C PHE A 140 -3.64 14.45 16.60
N ALA A 141 -3.61 13.32 15.90
CA ALA A 141 -2.82 12.16 16.31
C ALA A 141 -1.98 11.61 15.14
N ALA A 142 -0.78 11.16 15.46
CA ALA A 142 0.09 10.38 14.60
C ALA A 142 0.40 9.04 15.24
N TYR A 143 0.18 7.96 14.51
CA TYR A 143 0.45 6.60 14.99
C TYR A 143 0.91 5.71 13.83
N THR A 144 1.58 4.62 14.16
CA THR A 144 1.91 3.58 13.18
C THR A 144 0.96 2.41 13.35
N LEU A 145 0.67 1.72 12.27
CA LEU A 145 -0.07 0.47 12.30
C LEU A 145 0.90 -0.70 12.18
N SER A 146 0.76 -1.65 13.10
CA SER A 146 1.33 -2.98 12.90
C SER A 146 0.71 -3.65 11.65
N PRO A 147 1.29 -4.75 11.14
CA PRO A 147 0.70 -5.51 10.04
C PRO A 147 -0.76 -5.96 10.28
N TRP A 148 -1.18 -6.03 11.55
CA TRP A 148 -2.52 -6.39 11.97
C TRP A 148 -3.42 -5.19 12.23
N GLY A 149 -3.03 -4.00 11.79
CA GLY A 149 -3.80 -2.80 12.03
C GLY A 149 -3.89 -2.38 13.50
N ARG A 150 -3.01 -2.91 14.36
CA ARG A 150 -2.92 -2.44 15.76
C ARG A 150 -2.12 -1.14 15.81
N PRO A 151 -2.68 -0.05 16.37
CA PRO A 151 -2.02 1.24 16.42
C PRO A 151 -0.93 1.26 17.50
N THR A 152 0.16 1.94 17.21
CA THR A 152 1.16 2.39 18.20
C THR A 152 1.23 3.89 18.10
N ILE A 153 0.73 4.58 19.14
CA ILE A 153 0.71 6.04 19.21
C ILE A 153 2.14 6.56 19.19
N LEU A 154 2.43 7.46 18.25
CA LEU A 154 3.69 8.20 18.23
C LEU A 154 3.50 9.56 18.87
N LEU A 155 2.53 10.33 18.37
CA LEU A 155 2.24 11.68 18.83
C LEU A 155 0.72 11.88 18.93
N ASP A 156 0.27 12.62 19.92
CA ASP A 156 -1.13 12.95 20.15
C ASP A 156 -1.22 14.32 20.83
N SER A 157 -2.04 15.22 20.29
CA SER A 157 -2.26 16.56 20.84
C SER A 157 -2.88 16.54 22.23
N ASP A 158 -3.62 15.48 22.56
CA ASP A 158 -4.34 15.34 23.83
C ASP A 158 -3.62 14.43 24.83
N GLY A 159 -2.43 13.93 24.47
CA GLY A 159 -1.71 12.95 25.27
C GLY A 159 -0.21 12.93 25.01
N ALA A 160 0.25 11.94 24.24
CA ALA A 160 1.66 11.68 24.01
C ALA A 160 2.27 12.73 23.06
N THR A 161 2.83 13.82 23.56
CA THR A 161 3.41 14.88 22.72
C THR A 161 4.88 14.66 22.36
N THR A 162 5.50 13.57 22.82
CA THR A 162 6.92 13.24 22.55
C THR A 162 7.11 11.76 22.31
N THR A 163 8.02 11.41 21.41
CA THR A 163 8.40 10.02 21.14
C THR A 163 9.88 9.87 20.83
N ARG A 164 10.44 8.70 21.13
CA ARG A 164 11.84 8.35 20.88
C ARG A 164 11.91 7.38 19.70
N LEU A 165 12.68 7.76 18.69
CA LEU A 165 12.78 7.03 17.43
C LEU A 165 14.21 6.50 17.26
N PRO A 166 14.39 5.20 17.01
CA PRO A 166 15.70 4.68 16.61
C PRO A 166 16.11 5.29 15.27
N VAL A 167 17.41 5.56 15.10
CA VAL A 167 17.96 6.02 13.82
C VAL A 167 18.13 4.85 12.84
N GLY A 168 18.31 5.16 11.55
CA GLY A 168 18.53 4.12 10.54
C GLY A 168 17.27 3.32 10.20
N ARG A 169 16.06 3.86 10.43
CA ARG A 169 14.80 3.14 10.26
C ARG A 169 13.80 3.92 9.44
N ARG A 170 13.10 3.22 8.54
CA ARG A 170 11.90 3.72 7.87
C ARG A 170 10.69 3.02 8.46
N LEU A 171 9.87 3.77 9.19
CA LEU A 171 8.64 3.32 9.84
C LEU A 171 7.45 3.59 8.91
N GLY A 172 7.02 2.57 8.17
CA GLY A 172 5.80 2.62 7.36
C GLY A 172 4.53 2.46 8.19
N GLY A 173 3.37 2.57 7.53
CA GLY A 173 2.07 2.45 8.21
C GLY A 173 1.71 3.68 9.05
N LEU A 174 2.29 4.84 8.73
CA LEU A 174 2.08 6.08 9.47
C LEU A 174 0.71 6.68 9.09
N ALA A 175 -0.17 6.84 10.07
CA ALA A 175 -1.44 7.52 9.94
C ALA A 175 -1.37 8.86 10.69
N TRP A 176 -1.87 9.92 10.05
CA TRP A 176 -2.12 11.23 10.66
C TRP A 176 -3.61 11.49 10.64
N THR A 177 -4.24 11.66 11.80
CA THR A 177 -5.68 11.80 11.94
C THR A 177 -6.09 13.11 12.58
N PHE A 178 -7.27 13.60 12.18
CA PHE A 178 -7.86 14.86 12.60
C PHE A 178 -9.37 14.68 12.84
N ASP A 179 -9.90 15.27 13.91
CA ASP A 179 -11.31 15.10 14.33
C ASP A 179 -12.21 16.28 13.93
N ALA A 180 -11.65 17.37 13.41
CA ALA A 180 -12.41 18.53 12.93
C ALA A 180 -11.91 19.03 11.55
N PRO A 181 -12.81 19.48 10.66
CA PRO A 181 -12.44 20.01 9.36
C PRO A 181 -11.81 21.40 9.46
N GLY A 182 -10.86 21.71 8.58
CA GLY A 182 -10.21 23.02 8.48
C GLY A 182 -8.71 22.96 8.23
N GLU A 183 -8.04 24.10 8.33
CA GLU A 183 -6.59 24.19 8.17
C GLU A 183 -5.87 23.93 9.50
N TYR A 184 -4.82 23.11 9.44
CA TYR A 184 -3.94 22.81 10.56
C TYR A 184 -2.51 23.24 10.24
N ARG A 185 -1.85 23.82 11.24
CA ARG A 185 -0.39 23.99 11.29
C ARG A 185 0.15 23.15 12.43
N LEU A 186 0.89 22.09 12.09
CA LEU A 186 1.55 21.20 13.04
C LEU A 186 3.03 21.59 13.13
N THR A 187 3.54 21.87 14.31
CA THR A 187 4.96 22.14 14.54
C THR A 187 5.60 20.91 15.16
N PHE A 188 6.56 20.32 14.47
CA PHE A 188 7.38 19.23 15.00
C PHE A 188 8.78 19.74 15.29
N ARG A 189 9.36 19.27 16.39
CA ARG A 189 10.75 19.50 16.75
C ARG A 189 11.45 18.16 16.88
N VAL A 190 12.62 18.03 16.26
CA VAL A 190 13.48 16.87 16.44
C VAL A 190 14.71 17.26 17.24
N THR A 191 15.12 16.45 18.20
CA THR A 191 16.32 16.67 19.01
C THR A 191 17.14 15.40 19.16
N ALA A 192 18.46 15.54 19.26
CA ALA A 192 19.35 14.44 19.60
C ALA A 192 20.64 14.95 20.25
N SER A 193 21.25 14.14 21.12
CA SER A 193 22.54 14.49 21.71
C SER A 193 23.68 14.15 20.75
N ALA A 194 24.57 15.11 20.48
CA ALA A 194 25.75 14.86 19.67
C ALA A 194 26.78 13.99 20.43
N PRO A 195 27.56 13.13 19.74
CA PRO A 195 28.59 12.31 20.38
C PRO A 195 29.62 13.14 21.14
N ALA A 196 30.08 14.23 20.53
CA ALA A 196 31.05 15.17 21.10
C ALA A 196 30.49 16.12 22.18
N GLY A 197 29.20 16.00 22.52
CA GLY A 197 28.49 16.91 23.44
C GLY A 197 27.69 17.98 22.69
N GLY A 198 26.66 18.52 23.36
CA GLY A 198 25.68 19.43 22.77
C GLY A 198 24.43 18.74 22.19
N THR A 199 23.50 19.55 21.70
CA THR A 199 22.20 19.11 21.19
C THR A 199 22.04 19.50 19.74
N LEU A 200 21.88 18.52 18.87
CA LEU A 200 21.42 18.71 17.50
C LEU A 200 19.90 18.84 17.52
N HIS A 201 19.36 19.78 16.76
CA HIS A 201 17.92 19.96 16.67
C HIS A 201 17.51 20.57 15.33
N ASP A 202 16.22 20.45 15.04
CA ASP A 202 15.53 21.19 13.99
C ASP A 202 14.05 21.34 14.37
N GLU A 203 13.38 22.32 13.80
CA GLU A 203 11.94 22.54 13.99
C GLU A 203 11.29 22.92 12.66
N ALA A 204 10.19 22.26 12.32
CA ALA A 204 9.48 22.48 11.06
C ALA A 204 7.96 22.56 11.28
N SER A 205 7.30 23.40 10.48
CA SER A 205 5.84 23.53 10.45
C SER A 205 5.26 22.84 9.21
N TYR A 206 4.26 21.99 9.41
CA TYR A 206 3.52 21.30 8.37
C TYR A 206 2.15 21.96 8.21
N LEU A 207 1.71 22.13 6.96
CA LEU A 207 0.39 22.65 6.62
C LEU A 207 -0.49 21.53 6.13
N VAL A 208 -1.63 21.32 6.78
CA VAL A 208 -2.59 20.26 6.44
C VAL A 208 -3.97 20.87 6.24
N GLU A 209 -4.68 20.43 5.22
CA GLU A 209 -6.08 20.77 4.98
C GLU A 209 -6.97 19.56 5.16
N VAL A 210 -7.85 19.65 6.15
CA VAL A 210 -8.82 18.60 6.50
C VAL A 210 -10.15 18.93 5.83
N PRO A 211 -10.70 18.03 5.00
CA PRO A 211 -11.98 18.25 4.34
C PRO A 211 -13.14 18.17 5.34
N ALA A 212 -14.34 18.58 4.92
CA ALA A 212 -15.55 18.33 5.69
C ALA A 212 -15.69 16.83 6.02
N LEU A 213 -15.93 16.52 7.28
CA LEU A 213 -16.07 15.15 7.79
C LEU A 213 -17.46 14.59 7.47
N ALA A 214 -17.77 14.44 6.18
CA ALA A 214 -18.89 13.59 5.77
C ALA A 214 -18.46 12.14 5.96
N PRO A 215 -19.26 11.27 6.61
CA PRO A 215 -18.96 9.84 6.63
C PRO A 215 -18.94 9.36 5.18
N GLY A 216 -17.75 9.12 4.66
CA GLY A 216 -17.58 8.47 3.37
C GLY A 216 -17.99 7.01 3.52
N GLU A 217 -18.79 6.50 2.58
CA GLU A 217 -18.54 5.13 2.16
C GLU A 217 -17.06 5.05 1.70
N PRO A 218 -16.36 3.92 1.88
CA PRO A 218 -15.02 3.76 1.35
C PRO A 218 -15.04 4.05 -0.15
N VAL A 219 -14.59 5.24 -0.52
CA VAL A 219 -14.35 5.57 -1.91
C VAL A 219 -13.06 4.85 -2.24
N VAL A 220 -13.19 3.70 -2.91
CA VAL A 220 -12.11 3.17 -3.74
C VAL A 220 -11.74 4.32 -4.67
N ALA A 221 -10.59 4.95 -4.43
CA ALA A 221 -10.18 6.14 -5.15
C ALA A 221 -9.95 5.81 -6.63
N ALA A 222 -10.98 5.93 -7.43
CA ALA A 222 -10.89 6.24 -8.84
C ALA A 222 -10.79 7.76 -8.96
N THR A 223 -9.61 8.32 -8.70
CA THR A 223 -9.34 9.74 -9.00
C THR A 223 -8.80 9.89 -10.41
N ALA A 224 -9.52 10.64 -11.24
CA ALA A 224 -9.12 11.06 -12.58
C ALA A 224 -7.85 11.95 -12.53
N PRO A 225 -6.93 11.88 -13.51
CA PRO A 225 -5.75 12.73 -13.54
C PRO A 225 -6.10 14.18 -13.89
N GLY A 226 -5.61 15.11 -13.06
CA GLY A 226 -5.48 16.52 -13.41
C GLY A 226 -4.30 16.74 -14.35
N THR A 227 -4.54 17.50 -15.41
CA THR A 227 -3.59 17.85 -16.46
C THR A 227 -2.51 18.80 -15.94
N ALA A 228 -1.23 18.47 -16.15
CA ALA A 228 -0.12 19.42 -16.09
C ALA A 228 0.92 19.08 -17.19
N PRO A 229 1.66 20.08 -17.71
CA PRO A 229 2.26 20.00 -19.05
C PRO A 229 3.64 19.31 -19.04
N ALA A 230 3.89 18.49 -20.06
CA ALA A 230 5.19 17.91 -20.36
C ALA A 230 6.11 18.92 -21.06
N THR A 231 7.34 19.06 -20.59
CA THR A 231 8.45 19.68 -21.33
C THR A 231 9.47 18.60 -21.70
N SER A 232 9.60 18.34 -23.00
CA SER A 232 10.63 17.47 -23.58
C SER A 232 12.00 18.16 -23.62
N PRO A 233 13.09 17.38 -23.65
CA PRO A 233 14.13 17.63 -24.64
C PRO A 233 14.28 16.45 -25.60
N ALA A 234 14.40 16.79 -26.88
CA ALA A 234 14.70 15.88 -27.98
C ALA A 234 16.16 15.40 -27.95
N GLY A 235 16.38 14.15 -28.33
CA GLY A 235 17.73 13.60 -28.53
C GLY A 235 17.71 12.12 -28.88
N ALA A 236 17.27 11.79 -30.10
CA ALA A 236 17.29 10.42 -30.63
C ALA A 236 18.72 9.95 -30.91
N ARG A 237 19.07 8.75 -30.43
CA ARG A 237 20.06 7.86 -31.06
C ARG A 237 19.53 6.43 -31.06
N ALA A 238 19.21 5.93 -32.24
CA ALA A 238 18.86 4.55 -32.49
C ALA A 238 20.08 3.64 -32.27
N LEU A 239 19.91 2.57 -31.49
CA LEU A 239 20.82 1.43 -31.46
C LEU A 239 20.09 0.21 -32.01
N ALA A 240 20.75 -0.47 -32.94
CA ALA A 240 20.23 -1.56 -33.73
C ALA A 240 19.81 -2.77 -32.89
N VAL A 241 18.68 -3.35 -33.28
CA VAL A 241 18.09 -4.58 -32.74
C VAL A 241 18.98 -5.77 -33.10
N GLN A 242 19.50 -6.48 -32.10
CA GLN A 242 19.88 -7.88 -32.24
C GLN A 242 18.75 -8.73 -31.66
N THR A 243 18.07 -9.45 -32.55
CA THR A 243 17.13 -10.52 -32.21
C THR A 243 17.92 -11.69 -31.62
N GLY A 244 18.07 -11.71 -30.30
CA GLY A 244 18.48 -12.89 -29.54
C GLY A 244 17.25 -13.63 -29.04
N THR A 245 17.21 -14.94 -29.31
CA THR A 245 16.30 -15.89 -28.67
C THR A 245 16.38 -15.72 -27.13
N PRO A 246 15.26 -15.62 -26.38
CA PRO A 246 15.34 -15.40 -24.94
C PRO A 246 16.02 -16.59 -24.26
N ALA A 247 17.15 -16.32 -23.60
CA ALA A 247 17.79 -17.24 -22.69
C ALA A 247 16.84 -17.53 -21.51
N ALA A 248 16.68 -18.81 -21.14
CA ALA A 248 15.98 -19.20 -19.92
C ALA A 248 16.61 -18.46 -18.72
N GLY A 249 15.79 -17.76 -17.93
CA GLY A 249 16.27 -17.04 -16.76
C GLY A 249 16.83 -18.01 -15.72
N ALA A 250 17.83 -17.57 -14.96
CA ALA A 250 18.31 -18.35 -13.83
C ALA A 250 17.22 -18.46 -12.76
N ARG A 251 16.75 -19.70 -12.51
CA ARG A 251 15.80 -20.02 -11.44
C ARG A 251 16.28 -19.44 -10.10
N THR A 252 15.42 -18.72 -9.41
CA THR A 252 15.78 -17.94 -8.22
C THR A 252 14.75 -18.13 -7.11
N VAL A 253 15.23 -18.44 -5.90
CA VAL A 253 14.41 -18.43 -4.69
C VAL A 253 14.60 -17.10 -3.96
N ILE A 254 13.51 -16.37 -3.74
CA ILE A 254 13.54 -15.06 -3.06
C ILE A 254 12.89 -15.21 -1.69
N SER A 255 13.68 -15.06 -0.62
CA SER A 255 13.23 -15.25 0.77
C SER A 255 13.14 -13.94 1.57
N ALA A 256 13.74 -12.85 1.06
CA ALA A 256 13.74 -11.55 1.69
C ALA A 256 13.87 -10.43 0.64
N GLY A 257 13.39 -9.23 0.99
CA GLY A 257 13.52 -8.05 0.15
C GLY A 257 12.26 -7.72 -0.65
N HIS A 258 12.30 -6.58 -1.33
CA HIS A 258 11.18 -6.01 -2.07
C HIS A 258 11.03 -6.66 -3.44
N VAL A 259 9.81 -7.12 -3.77
CA VAL A 259 9.47 -7.63 -5.09
C VAL A 259 8.09 -7.15 -5.51
N ASP A 260 7.90 -6.84 -6.78
CA ASP A 260 6.59 -6.43 -7.30
C ASP A 260 6.19 -7.26 -8.52
N MET A 261 4.97 -7.77 -8.53
CA MET A 261 4.39 -8.34 -9.73
C MET A 261 3.77 -7.25 -10.59
N GLY A 262 4.13 -7.20 -11.86
CA GLY A 262 3.63 -6.17 -12.77
C GLY A 262 3.66 -6.61 -14.22
N PRO A 263 2.83 -6.00 -15.08
CA PRO A 263 2.91 -6.22 -16.50
C PRO A 263 4.06 -5.42 -17.13
N GLN A 264 4.57 -5.93 -18.25
CA GLN A 264 5.37 -5.19 -19.21
C GLN A 264 4.69 -5.29 -20.58
N LEU A 265 4.68 -4.18 -21.31
CA LEU A 265 4.26 -4.15 -22.72
C LEU A 265 5.50 -4.03 -23.61
N ASP A 266 5.67 -4.92 -24.58
CA ASP A 266 6.74 -4.83 -25.58
C ASP A 266 6.21 -5.18 -26.97
N GLY A 267 6.23 -4.23 -27.91
CA GLY A 267 5.75 -4.46 -29.28
C GLY A 267 4.30 -4.97 -29.38
N GLY A 268 3.45 -4.72 -28.38
CA GLY A 268 2.08 -5.25 -28.28
C GLY A 268 1.96 -6.54 -27.47
N ALA A 269 3.07 -7.21 -27.13
CA ALA A 269 3.09 -8.34 -26.22
C ALA A 269 2.98 -7.86 -24.76
N TRP A 270 1.95 -8.31 -24.07
CA TRP A 270 1.75 -8.07 -22.64
C TRP A 270 2.27 -9.26 -21.86
N ARG A 271 3.13 -9.01 -20.86
CA ARG A 271 3.73 -10.08 -20.06
C ARG A 271 3.74 -9.73 -18.58
N VAL A 272 3.15 -10.59 -17.75
CA VAL A 272 3.26 -10.47 -16.30
C VAL A 272 4.61 -11.01 -15.85
N ARG A 273 5.36 -10.19 -15.12
CA ARG A 273 6.70 -10.51 -14.61
C ARG A 273 6.85 -10.04 -13.17
N LEU A 274 7.91 -10.50 -12.51
CA LEU A 274 8.27 -10.07 -11.17
C LEU A 274 9.48 -9.14 -11.24
N LYS A 275 9.33 -7.90 -10.78
CA LYS A 275 10.42 -6.98 -10.53
C LYS A 275 11.07 -7.35 -9.19
N ASP A 276 12.31 -7.83 -9.25
CA ASP A 276 13.11 -8.17 -8.09
C ASP A 276 14.06 -7.01 -7.74
N ASP A 277 13.65 -6.22 -6.75
CA ASP A 277 14.44 -5.12 -6.19
C ASP A 277 15.18 -5.54 -4.91
N SER A 278 15.21 -6.84 -4.59
CA SER A 278 16.07 -7.38 -3.52
C SER A 278 17.55 -7.32 -3.92
N THR A 279 17.83 -7.24 -5.23
CA THR A 279 19.13 -7.01 -5.82
C THR A 279 19.24 -5.59 -6.38
N SER A 280 20.46 -5.02 -6.38
CA SER A 280 20.74 -3.74 -7.03
C SER A 280 21.77 -3.92 -8.14
N PRO A 281 21.45 -3.57 -9.41
CA PRO A 281 20.18 -2.99 -9.86
C PRO A 281 19.01 -4.01 -9.85
N ALA A 282 17.80 -3.48 -9.89
CA ALA A 282 16.56 -4.26 -10.01
C ALA A 282 16.57 -5.18 -11.24
N THR A 283 16.02 -6.39 -11.11
CA THR A 283 15.95 -7.37 -12.20
C THR A 283 14.50 -7.79 -12.46
N TRP A 284 14.05 -7.76 -13.72
CA TRP A 284 12.76 -8.33 -14.11
C TRP A 284 12.91 -9.82 -14.43
N ARG A 285 12.16 -10.66 -13.71
CA ARG A 285 12.19 -12.13 -13.81
C ARG A 285 10.87 -12.68 -14.32
N GLU A 286 10.91 -13.79 -15.04
CA GLU A 286 9.71 -14.56 -15.37
C GLU A 286 9.16 -15.21 -14.09
N LEU A 287 7.83 -15.26 -13.93
CA LEU A 287 7.23 -15.90 -12.75
C LEU A 287 7.56 -17.40 -12.64
N ALA A 288 7.76 -18.07 -13.78
CA ALA A 288 8.16 -19.48 -13.83
C ALA A 288 9.58 -19.73 -13.29
N ASP A 289 10.44 -18.71 -13.32
CA ASP A 289 11.82 -18.78 -12.85
C ASP A 289 11.96 -18.29 -11.40
N VAL A 290 10.85 -18.02 -10.69
CA VAL A 290 10.87 -17.52 -9.32
C VAL A 290 10.02 -18.36 -8.38
N VAL A 291 10.58 -18.67 -7.22
CA VAL A 291 9.82 -19.16 -6.06
C VAL A 291 9.97 -18.14 -4.92
N LEU A 292 8.85 -17.61 -4.44
CA LEU A 292 8.85 -16.80 -3.23
C LEU A 292 8.88 -17.72 -2.01
N LYS A 293 9.88 -17.58 -1.15
CA LYS A 293 10.03 -18.36 0.07
C LYS A 293 9.51 -17.56 1.26
N VAL A 294 8.40 -18.01 1.82
CA VAL A 294 7.84 -17.49 3.07
C VAL A 294 8.44 -18.28 4.21
N THR A 295 9.37 -17.68 4.96
CA THR A 295 10.06 -18.34 6.08
C THR A 295 9.20 -18.38 7.33
N ASP A 296 9.63 -19.14 8.35
CA ASP A 296 8.95 -19.19 9.64
C ASP A 296 8.99 -17.86 10.40
N LYS A 297 9.81 -16.88 9.97
CA LYS A 297 9.75 -15.48 10.46
C LYS A 297 8.41 -14.80 10.18
N ALA A 298 7.67 -15.29 9.18
CA ALA A 298 6.34 -14.80 8.84
C ALA A 298 5.22 -15.47 9.67
N LYS A 299 5.54 -16.41 10.58
CA LYS A 299 4.53 -17.03 11.46
C LYS A 299 3.98 -16.01 12.45
N VAL A 300 2.67 -15.90 12.45
CA VAL A 300 1.93 -14.99 13.32
C VAL A 300 0.62 -15.63 13.76
N ALA A 301 0.16 -15.28 14.95
CA ALA A 301 -1.15 -15.72 15.44
C ALA A 301 -2.25 -14.80 14.91
N VAL A 302 -3.38 -15.36 14.48
CA VAL A 302 -4.56 -14.59 14.10
C VAL A 302 -5.03 -13.76 15.31
N PRO A 303 -5.14 -12.42 15.17
CA PRO A 303 -5.61 -11.57 16.26
C PRO A 303 -7.01 -11.95 16.74
N SER A 304 -7.32 -11.66 18.00
CA SER A 304 -8.70 -11.65 18.47
C SER A 304 -9.48 -10.51 17.81
N GLY A 305 -10.79 -10.73 17.59
CA GLY A 305 -11.71 -9.73 17.03
C GLY A 305 -12.34 -10.17 15.71
N ALA A 306 -13.57 -9.73 15.46
CA ALA A 306 -14.35 -10.18 14.30
C ALA A 306 -13.71 -9.77 12.96
N GLY A 307 -12.94 -8.68 12.93
CA GLY A 307 -12.30 -8.17 11.70
C GLY A 307 -11.31 -9.14 11.06
N TYR A 308 -10.65 -10.00 11.84
CA TYR A 308 -9.63 -10.95 11.34
C TYR A 308 -10.12 -12.40 11.26
N ALA A 309 -11.41 -12.66 11.56
CA ALA A 309 -11.98 -14.01 11.56
C ALA A 309 -11.90 -14.71 10.18
N PHE A 310 -11.75 -13.94 9.09
CA PHE A 310 -11.56 -14.47 7.74
C PHE A 310 -10.22 -15.21 7.55
N LEU A 311 -9.26 -15.04 8.47
CA LEU A 311 -7.97 -15.76 8.49
C LEU A 311 -8.02 -17.07 9.28
N GLY A 312 -9.12 -17.33 10.01
CA GLY A 312 -9.28 -18.48 10.89
C GLY A 312 -9.66 -18.10 12.32
N ALA A 313 -9.64 -19.09 13.22
CA ALA A 313 -9.93 -18.85 14.63
C ALA A 313 -8.81 -18.02 15.28
N ALA A 314 -9.16 -17.10 16.18
CA ALA A 314 -8.20 -16.33 16.96
C ALA A 314 -7.17 -17.26 17.64
N GLY A 315 -5.89 -16.87 17.58
CA GLY A 315 -4.77 -17.68 18.08
C GLY A 315 -4.24 -18.74 17.10
N SER A 316 -4.95 -19.04 16.01
CA SER A 316 -4.45 -19.95 14.97
C SER A 316 -3.20 -19.37 14.31
N THR A 317 -2.24 -20.22 13.97
CA THR A 317 -1.02 -19.77 13.26
C THR A 317 -1.30 -19.63 11.77
N VAL A 318 -0.89 -18.49 11.20
CA VAL A 318 -0.83 -18.25 9.76
C VAL A 318 0.56 -17.71 9.38
N TYR A 319 0.89 -17.75 8.10
CA TYR A 319 2.10 -17.14 7.55
C TYR A 319 1.71 -15.84 6.84
N LEU A 320 2.15 -14.71 7.38
CA LEU A 320 1.79 -13.38 6.89
C LEU A 320 3.02 -12.68 6.31
N LEU A 321 2.99 -12.37 5.02
CA LEU A 321 3.86 -11.36 4.44
C LEU A 321 3.17 -10.00 4.61
N PRO A 322 3.73 -9.12 5.46
CA PRO A 322 3.04 -7.91 5.89
C PRO A 322 3.02 -6.84 4.78
N GLN A 323 1.97 -6.02 4.79
CA GLN A 323 1.83 -4.85 3.91
C GLN A 323 2.99 -3.85 4.08
N SER A 324 3.54 -3.72 5.28
CA SER A 324 4.76 -2.93 5.54
C SER A 324 6.00 -3.83 5.56
N GLN A 325 7.07 -3.38 4.93
CA GLN A 325 8.31 -4.16 4.84
C GLN A 325 8.86 -4.55 6.21
N GLN A 326 9.23 -5.82 6.34
CA GLN A 326 9.95 -6.35 7.50
C GLN A 326 11.30 -6.93 7.08
N SER A 327 12.33 -6.68 7.87
CA SER A 327 13.67 -7.18 7.60
C SER A 327 13.71 -8.71 7.62
N GLY A 328 14.31 -9.31 6.59
CA GLY A 328 14.48 -10.76 6.49
C GLY A 328 13.22 -11.53 6.09
N ILE A 329 12.18 -10.85 5.60
CA ILE A 329 10.96 -11.43 5.02
C ILE A 329 10.81 -10.87 3.60
N VAL A 330 10.36 -11.71 2.65
CA VAL A 330 10.05 -11.25 1.29
C VAL A 330 8.83 -10.34 1.32
N TRP A 331 8.88 -9.23 0.60
CA TRP A 331 7.85 -8.19 0.63
C TRP A 331 7.24 -8.02 -0.76
N PRO A 332 6.20 -8.83 -1.09
CA PRO A 332 5.56 -8.80 -2.40
C PRO A 332 4.56 -7.66 -2.52
N GLY A 333 4.57 -7.01 -3.68
CA GLY A 333 3.62 -5.99 -4.10
C GLY A 333 3.11 -6.21 -5.52
N TRP A 334 2.42 -5.19 -6.04
CA TRP A 334 2.05 -5.09 -7.44
C TRP A 334 2.40 -3.71 -7.99
N ASN A 335 2.78 -3.66 -9.27
CA ASN A 335 3.36 -2.47 -9.89
C ASN A 335 2.87 -2.28 -11.34
N THR A 336 2.38 -1.08 -11.67
CA THR A 336 1.97 -0.62 -13.01
C THR A 336 2.79 0.59 -13.49
N GLN A 337 3.93 0.85 -12.85
CA GLN A 337 4.85 1.96 -13.15
C GLN A 337 5.92 1.61 -14.18
N HIS A 338 5.95 0.38 -14.69
CA HIS A 338 6.87 0.06 -15.79
C HIS A 338 6.61 1.03 -16.96
N GLU A 339 7.66 1.65 -17.49
CA GLU A 339 7.54 2.75 -18.46
C GLU A 339 6.66 2.37 -19.66
N SER A 340 6.79 1.13 -20.15
CA SER A 340 5.99 0.67 -21.28
C SER A 340 4.50 0.47 -20.96
N VAL A 341 4.14 0.30 -19.69
CA VAL A 341 2.73 0.27 -19.24
C VAL A 341 2.20 1.69 -19.13
N VAL A 342 2.93 2.57 -18.44
CA VAL A 342 2.54 3.98 -18.26
C VAL A 342 2.36 4.68 -19.61
N ASN A 343 3.30 4.47 -20.53
CA ASN A 343 3.31 5.13 -21.84
C ASN A 343 2.58 4.36 -22.94
N GLY A 344 2.23 3.09 -22.72
CA GLY A 344 1.70 2.20 -23.76
C GLY A 344 0.25 1.77 -23.55
N THR A 345 -0.34 2.03 -22.38
CA THR A 345 -1.71 1.66 -22.05
C THR A 345 -2.59 2.84 -21.66
N ARG A 346 -3.91 2.62 -21.67
CA ARG A 346 -4.92 3.56 -21.20
C ARG A 346 -5.86 2.88 -20.22
N GLY A 347 -6.35 3.63 -19.24
CA GLY A 347 -7.22 3.11 -18.18
C GLY A 347 -6.47 2.21 -17.19
N ASN A 348 -7.25 1.43 -16.43
CA ASN A 348 -6.72 0.61 -15.35
C ASN A 348 -6.24 -0.76 -15.86
N VAL A 349 -5.25 -1.32 -15.15
CA VAL A 349 -4.94 -2.75 -15.23
C VAL A 349 -5.94 -3.51 -14.37
N THR A 350 -6.45 -4.64 -14.84
CA THR A 350 -7.25 -5.55 -14.01
C THR A 350 -6.39 -6.74 -13.62
N TRP A 351 -6.23 -7.00 -12.33
CA TRP A 351 -5.58 -8.20 -11.81
C TRP A 351 -6.64 -9.20 -11.37
N ARG A 352 -6.63 -10.41 -11.95
CA ARG A 352 -7.47 -11.52 -11.53
C ARG A 352 -6.67 -12.63 -10.86
N LEU A 353 -7.16 -13.11 -9.72
CA LEU A 353 -6.78 -14.38 -9.14
C LEU A 353 -7.68 -15.46 -9.74
N LYS A 354 -7.12 -16.29 -10.62
CA LYS A 354 -7.86 -17.30 -11.39
C LYS A 354 -7.99 -18.64 -10.66
N GLY A 355 -7.01 -18.94 -9.81
CA GLY A 355 -6.88 -20.24 -9.16
C GLY A 355 -5.82 -20.20 -8.07
N VAL A 356 -6.00 -21.01 -7.03
CA VAL A 356 -5.00 -21.27 -6.01
C VAL A 356 -4.97 -22.77 -5.76
N THR A 357 -3.78 -23.37 -5.89
CA THR A 357 -3.52 -24.75 -5.46
C THR A 357 -2.55 -24.70 -4.29
N GLY A 358 -2.85 -25.40 -3.21
CA GLY A 358 -1.96 -25.49 -2.07
C GLY A 358 -2.61 -26.20 -0.88
N PRO A 359 -1.86 -26.43 0.20
CA PRO A 359 -2.34 -27.18 1.35
C PRO A 359 -3.42 -26.42 2.13
N GLY A 360 -3.45 -25.09 2.05
CA GLY A 360 -4.44 -24.23 2.71
C GLY A 360 -4.94 -23.11 1.82
N GLU A 361 -5.54 -22.11 2.46
CA GLU A 361 -6.08 -20.91 1.83
C GLU A 361 -5.02 -19.81 1.72
N PHE A 362 -5.00 -19.12 0.58
CA PHE A 362 -4.38 -17.83 0.33
C PHE A 362 -5.39 -16.70 0.51
N LYS A 363 -4.98 -15.62 1.19
CA LYS A 363 -5.74 -14.37 1.31
C LYS A 363 -4.82 -13.19 1.01
N LEU A 364 -5.32 -12.19 0.29
CA LEU A 364 -4.69 -10.89 0.13
C LEU A 364 -5.63 -9.83 0.69
N PHE A 365 -5.15 -8.98 1.59
CA PHE A 365 -5.95 -7.90 2.15
C PHE A 365 -5.12 -6.65 2.39
N LEU A 366 -5.79 -5.49 2.42
CA LEU A 366 -5.21 -4.24 2.84
C LEU A 366 -5.59 -3.94 4.28
N THR A 367 -4.75 -3.19 4.97
CA THR A 367 -5.11 -2.57 6.24
C THR A 367 -5.21 -1.07 6.01
N GLY A 368 -6.39 -0.50 6.27
CA GLY A 368 -6.60 0.95 6.21
C GLY A 368 -6.08 1.66 7.46
N SER A 369 -6.08 3.00 7.44
CA SER A 369 -5.55 3.83 8.54
C SER A 369 -6.24 3.64 9.90
N PHE A 370 -7.40 2.99 9.94
CA PHE A 370 -8.14 2.66 11.16
C PHE A 370 -8.08 1.17 11.53
N GLY A 371 -7.10 0.44 11.00
CA GLY A 371 -6.85 -0.96 11.34
C GLY A 371 -7.82 -1.98 10.72
N THR A 372 -8.89 -1.51 10.05
CA THR A 372 -9.86 -2.37 9.37
C THR A 372 -9.23 -3.08 8.18
N PRO A 373 -9.31 -4.43 8.11
CA PRO A 373 -8.87 -5.18 6.95
C PRO A 373 -9.88 -5.11 5.80
N GLU A 374 -9.40 -4.84 4.60
CA GLU A 374 -10.14 -4.93 3.34
C GLU A 374 -9.62 -6.13 2.54
N VAL A 375 -10.44 -7.18 2.42
CA VAL A 375 -10.03 -8.41 1.73
C VAL A 375 -10.15 -8.23 0.22
N LEU A 376 -9.01 -8.24 -0.47
CA LEU A 376 -8.91 -8.15 -1.93
C LEU A 376 -9.10 -9.51 -2.58
N PHE A 377 -8.41 -10.54 -2.07
CA PHE A 377 -8.56 -11.92 -2.51
C PHE A 377 -8.74 -12.87 -1.34
N ASP A 378 -9.63 -13.84 -1.53
CA ASP A 378 -9.90 -14.92 -0.61
C ASP A 378 -10.13 -16.21 -1.39
N SER A 379 -9.12 -17.09 -1.42
CA SER A 379 -9.20 -18.37 -2.14
C SER A 379 -10.19 -19.39 -1.57
N ALA A 380 -10.78 -19.14 -0.39
CA ALA A 380 -11.88 -19.95 0.14
C ALA A 380 -13.23 -19.60 -0.49
N LYS A 381 -13.32 -18.42 -1.15
CA LYS A 381 -14.49 -17.99 -1.91
C LYS A 381 -14.36 -18.40 -3.38
N SER A 382 -15.45 -18.28 -4.14
CA SER A 382 -15.46 -18.58 -5.57
C SER A 382 -14.40 -17.78 -6.33
N LEU A 383 -13.71 -18.46 -7.24
CA LEU A 383 -12.76 -17.89 -8.20
C LEU A 383 -13.37 -17.91 -9.62
N PRO A 384 -12.96 -17.00 -10.52
CA PRO A 384 -11.93 -15.98 -10.34
C PRO A 384 -12.42 -14.78 -9.51
N GLN A 385 -11.48 -14.11 -8.85
CA GLN A 385 -11.68 -12.81 -8.20
C GLN A 385 -10.83 -11.76 -8.90
N GLN A 386 -11.19 -10.48 -8.79
CA GLN A 386 -10.44 -9.41 -9.47
C GLN A 386 -10.37 -8.11 -8.68
N VAL A 387 -9.29 -7.36 -8.90
CA VAL A 387 -9.10 -5.99 -8.45
C VAL A 387 -8.71 -5.10 -9.64
N SER A 388 -9.14 -3.83 -9.60
CA SER A 388 -8.74 -2.82 -10.58
C SER A 388 -7.57 -2.01 -10.02
N ILE A 389 -6.49 -1.92 -10.79
CA ILE A 389 -5.24 -1.24 -10.41
C ILE A 389 -5.11 -0.01 -11.30
N PRO A 390 -5.09 1.21 -10.72
CA PRO A 390 -4.85 2.42 -11.48
C PRO A 390 -3.50 2.41 -12.23
N PRO A 391 -3.36 3.20 -13.32
CA PRO A 391 -2.06 3.36 -13.96
C PRO A 391 -1.04 3.98 -13.00
N ASN A 392 0.25 3.72 -13.22
CA ASN A 392 1.35 4.27 -12.43
C ASN A 392 1.25 4.00 -10.91
N THR A 393 0.74 2.84 -10.52
CA THR A 393 0.57 2.40 -9.14
C THR A 393 1.71 1.49 -8.70
N HIS A 394 2.24 1.72 -7.50
CA HIS A 394 3.10 0.79 -6.77
C HIS A 394 2.44 0.53 -5.43
N ALA A 395 2.21 -0.74 -5.12
CA ALA A 395 1.35 -1.07 -4.00
C ALA A 395 1.70 -2.39 -3.30
N HIS A 396 1.53 -2.41 -1.98
CA HIS A 396 1.69 -3.60 -1.15
C HIS A 396 0.41 -3.90 -0.37
N GLY A 397 0.25 -5.17 -0.01
CA GLY A 397 -0.83 -5.66 0.84
C GLY A 397 -0.32 -6.78 1.75
N ASN A 398 -1.20 -7.26 2.62
CA ASN A 398 -0.95 -8.38 3.50
C ASN A 398 -1.27 -9.70 2.78
N TRP A 399 -0.26 -10.55 2.55
CA TRP A 399 -0.43 -11.87 1.94
C TRP A 399 -0.40 -12.93 3.03
N ALA A 400 -1.53 -13.59 3.27
CA ALA A 400 -1.67 -14.62 4.30
C ALA A 400 -1.84 -16.01 3.69
N PHE A 401 -1.09 -16.97 4.23
CA PHE A 401 -1.20 -18.40 3.93
C PHE A 401 -1.56 -19.15 5.22
N THR A 402 -2.66 -19.90 5.19
CA THR A 402 -3.19 -20.55 6.41
C THR A 402 -2.48 -21.84 6.79
N ARG A 403 -1.65 -22.43 5.90
CA ARG A 403 -0.87 -23.64 6.16
C ARG A 403 0.50 -23.56 5.48
N ALA A 404 1.48 -24.31 6.02
CA ALA A 404 2.78 -24.49 5.38
C ALA A 404 2.67 -25.44 4.17
N GLY A 405 3.51 -25.22 3.15
CA GLY A 405 3.67 -26.06 1.98
C GLY A 405 3.73 -25.26 0.67
N HIS A 406 3.56 -25.94 -0.46
CA HIS A 406 3.65 -25.33 -1.78
C HIS A 406 2.32 -24.75 -2.22
N TYR A 407 2.37 -23.51 -2.71
CA TYR A 407 1.26 -22.81 -3.32
C TYR A 407 1.58 -22.43 -4.76
N GLN A 408 0.58 -22.57 -5.62
CA GLN A 408 0.58 -22.06 -6.99
C GLN A 408 -0.60 -21.10 -7.13
N LEU A 409 -0.29 -19.84 -7.46
CA LEU A 409 -1.27 -18.77 -7.64
C LEU A 409 -1.38 -18.46 -9.14
N ALA A 410 -2.53 -18.79 -9.76
CA ALA A 410 -2.78 -18.46 -11.16
C ALA A 410 -3.22 -17.00 -11.26
N VAL A 411 -2.33 -16.15 -11.78
CA VAL A 411 -2.49 -14.70 -11.89
C VAL A 411 -2.70 -14.31 -13.34
N GLU A 412 -3.78 -13.58 -13.61
CA GLU A 412 -4.03 -12.93 -14.90
C GLU A 412 -3.99 -11.42 -14.70
N MET A 413 -3.27 -10.69 -15.57
CA MET A 413 -3.41 -9.23 -15.65
C MET A 413 -3.86 -8.84 -17.06
N THR A 414 -4.84 -7.95 -17.14
CA THR A 414 -5.36 -7.42 -18.41
C THR A 414 -5.28 -5.91 -18.46
N GLY A 415 -5.05 -5.37 -19.66
CA GLY A 415 -5.00 -3.92 -19.92
C GLY A 415 -5.54 -3.58 -21.30
N THR A 416 -5.53 -2.30 -21.64
CA THR A 416 -5.88 -1.82 -22.99
C THR A 416 -4.76 -0.91 -23.49
N THR A 417 -4.21 -1.18 -24.67
CA THR A 417 -3.17 -0.32 -25.27
C THR A 417 -3.74 1.05 -25.61
N ILE A 418 -2.88 2.04 -25.84
CA ILE A 418 -3.31 3.37 -26.32
C ILE A 418 -4.08 3.28 -27.65
N ALA A 419 -3.72 2.33 -28.53
CA ALA A 419 -4.43 2.02 -29.77
C ALA A 419 -5.80 1.35 -29.55
N GLY A 420 -6.18 1.08 -28.30
CA GLY A 420 -7.45 0.49 -27.91
C GLY A 420 -7.50 -1.03 -28.01
N THR A 421 -6.37 -1.70 -28.23
CA THR A 421 -6.31 -3.16 -28.29
C THR A 421 -6.30 -3.76 -26.87
N PRO A 422 -7.21 -4.69 -26.53
CA PRO A 422 -7.15 -5.40 -25.27
C PRO A 422 -5.95 -6.33 -25.24
N VAL A 423 -5.27 -6.39 -24.09
CA VAL A 423 -4.12 -7.28 -23.86
C VAL A 423 -4.30 -8.04 -22.55
N SER A 424 -3.79 -9.26 -22.49
CA SER A 424 -3.93 -10.18 -21.36
C SER A 424 -2.75 -11.12 -21.31
N ASP A 425 -2.32 -11.47 -20.10
CA ASP A 425 -1.36 -12.54 -19.86
C ASP A 425 -1.70 -13.25 -18.55
N THR A 426 -1.55 -14.58 -18.54
CA THR A 426 -1.76 -15.43 -17.37
C THR A 426 -0.48 -16.18 -17.04
N ARG A 427 -0.06 -16.14 -15.77
CA ARG A 427 1.14 -16.79 -15.25
C ARG A 427 0.85 -17.40 -13.89
N THR A 428 1.69 -18.35 -13.48
CA THR A 428 1.61 -18.98 -12.16
C THR A 428 2.74 -18.47 -11.29
N LEU A 429 2.42 -17.91 -10.14
CA LEU A 429 3.39 -17.57 -9.11
C LEU A 429 3.54 -18.74 -8.13
N SER A 430 4.76 -19.27 -8.01
CA SER A 430 5.11 -20.32 -7.05
C SER A 430 5.52 -19.73 -5.70
N VAL A 431 4.95 -20.24 -4.63
CA VAL A 431 5.26 -19.81 -3.25
C VAL A 431 5.52 -21.04 -2.37
N ALA A 432 6.67 -21.07 -1.69
CA ALA A 432 7.04 -22.10 -0.73
C ALA A 432 6.87 -21.55 0.69
N VAL A 433 5.91 -22.07 1.46
CA VAL A 433 5.52 -21.53 2.76
C VAL A 433 6.02 -22.39 3.91
N GLY A 434 6.71 -21.79 4.86
CA GLY A 434 7.32 -22.44 6.03
C GLY A 434 8.72 -22.96 5.75
N ASP A 435 9.60 -22.94 6.75
CA ASP A 435 11.02 -23.26 6.57
C ASP A 435 11.25 -24.69 6.05
N ALA A 436 10.45 -25.65 6.52
CA ALA A 436 10.50 -27.05 6.13
C ALA A 436 10.08 -27.34 4.67
N THR A 437 9.44 -26.38 3.98
CA THR A 437 9.00 -26.55 2.59
C THR A 437 10.17 -26.33 1.62
N ASP A 438 10.56 -27.35 0.87
CA ASP A 438 11.64 -27.24 -0.11
C ASP A 438 11.28 -26.26 -1.25
N ALA A 439 11.95 -25.11 -1.32
CA ALA A 439 11.63 -24.12 -2.35
C ALA A 439 11.93 -24.62 -3.78
N GLN A 440 12.84 -25.56 -3.97
CA GLN A 440 13.24 -26.02 -5.32
C GLN A 440 12.12 -26.79 -6.02
N ALA A 441 11.28 -27.51 -5.28
CA ALA A 441 10.12 -28.19 -5.84
C ALA A 441 9.10 -27.22 -6.49
N GLY A 442 9.18 -25.91 -6.19
CA GLY A 442 8.34 -24.89 -6.81
C GLY A 442 8.65 -24.59 -8.28
N PHE A 443 9.78 -25.06 -8.81
CA PHE A 443 10.17 -24.90 -10.23
C PHE A 443 9.68 -26.04 -11.14
N GLY A 444 9.04 -27.08 -10.57
CA GLY A 444 8.73 -28.31 -11.29
C GLY A 444 9.95 -29.22 -11.48
N SER A 445 9.70 -30.45 -11.91
CA SER A 445 10.74 -31.39 -12.33
C SER A 445 11.40 -30.91 -13.62
N ASP A 446 12.71 -31.12 -13.79
CA ASP A 446 13.42 -30.79 -15.03
C ASP A 446 12.86 -31.51 -16.28
N ASP A 447 12.07 -32.57 -16.07
CA ASP A 447 11.37 -33.30 -17.13
C ASP A 447 10.21 -32.52 -17.77
N ASP A 448 9.58 -31.58 -17.05
CA ASP A 448 8.47 -30.77 -17.58
C ASP A 448 8.97 -29.62 -18.48
N ALA A 449 10.24 -29.22 -18.35
CA ALA A 449 10.87 -28.20 -19.19
C ALA A 449 11.15 -28.69 -20.62
N ALA A 450 11.22 -30.01 -20.84
CA ALA A 450 11.44 -30.63 -22.14
C ALA A 450 10.14 -30.88 -22.95
N ALA A 451 8.97 -30.82 -22.30
CA ALA A 451 7.69 -31.17 -22.92
C ALA A 451 6.94 -29.98 -23.57
N GLY A 452 7.43 -28.74 -23.43
CA GLY A 452 6.79 -27.54 -23.99
C GLY A 452 6.93 -27.34 -25.51
N GLY A 453 7.39 -28.36 -26.24
CA GLY A 453 7.83 -28.24 -27.64
C GLY A 453 7.23 -29.26 -28.60
N ALA A 454 5.95 -29.64 -28.49
CA ALA A 454 5.23 -30.27 -29.60
C ALA A 454 3.71 -30.31 -29.36
N SER A 455 2.95 -29.49 -30.08
CA SER A 455 1.53 -29.73 -30.31
C SER A 455 1.36 -30.54 -31.59
N ALA A 456 1.00 -31.83 -31.49
CA ALA A 456 0.15 -32.53 -32.46
C ALA A 456 -0.20 -33.96 -32.01
N GLY A 457 -1.48 -34.30 -32.06
CA GLY A 457 -1.92 -35.67 -32.35
C GLY A 457 -2.49 -36.43 -31.16
N GLY A 458 -3.79 -36.74 -31.25
CA GLY A 458 -4.55 -37.43 -30.22
C GLY A 458 -4.02 -38.82 -29.85
N GLY A 459 -4.14 -39.15 -28.57
CA GLY A 459 -3.93 -40.48 -28.03
C GLY A 459 -4.79 -40.64 -26.79
N LEU A 460 -5.95 -41.29 -26.96
CA LEU A 460 -6.86 -41.68 -25.88
C LEU A 460 -6.08 -42.43 -24.77
N ALA A 461 -6.35 -42.07 -23.52
CA ALA A 461 -5.85 -42.82 -22.36
C ALA A 461 -6.43 -44.25 -22.40
N ARG A 462 -5.56 -45.22 -22.68
CA ARG A 462 -5.85 -46.65 -22.54
C ARG A 462 -5.98 -46.99 -21.06
N THR A 463 -7.20 -47.35 -20.66
CA THR A 463 -7.48 -48.12 -19.44
C THR A 463 -7.04 -49.58 -19.60
N GLY A 464 -6.44 -50.15 -18.55
CA GLY A 464 -6.25 -51.60 -18.36
C GLY A 464 -4.77 -51.99 -18.22
N ALA A 465 -4.35 -52.82 -17.26
CA ALA A 465 -5.09 -53.56 -16.24
C ALA A 465 -4.09 -54.01 -15.17
N ASN A 466 -4.48 -53.88 -13.90
CA ASN A 466 -3.97 -54.77 -12.85
C ASN A 466 -4.82 -56.04 -12.91
N VAL A 467 -4.18 -57.18 -13.12
CA VAL A 467 -4.79 -58.50 -12.99
C VAL A 467 -4.12 -59.24 -11.84
N LEU A 468 -4.97 -59.85 -11.01
CA LEU A 468 -4.69 -60.93 -10.04
C LEU A 468 -4.06 -60.54 -8.70
N ALA A 469 -4.92 -60.35 -7.68
CA ALA A 469 -5.07 -61.33 -6.59
C ALA A 469 -6.05 -60.84 -5.51
N ALA A 470 -7.30 -61.32 -5.56
CA ALA A 470 -8.11 -61.65 -4.37
C ALA A 470 -9.40 -62.31 -4.87
N ALA A 471 -9.46 -63.63 -4.72
CA ALA A 471 -10.63 -64.44 -5.03
C ALA A 471 -11.60 -64.44 -3.84
N GLY A 472 -12.91 -64.43 -4.13
CA GLY A 472 -13.86 -65.29 -3.43
C GLY A 472 -14.85 -64.63 -2.46
N VAL A 473 -16.14 -64.91 -2.75
CA VAL A 473 -17.34 -64.82 -1.90
C VAL A 473 -17.97 -63.41 -1.83
N GLY A 474 -19.22 -63.16 -2.23
CA GLY A 474 -20.33 -64.04 -2.57
C GLY A 474 -21.52 -63.23 -3.12
N VAL A 475 -22.36 -63.94 -3.85
CA VAL A 475 -23.60 -63.50 -4.51
C VAL A 475 -24.74 -63.32 -3.47
N LEU A 476 -25.76 -62.50 -3.83
CA LEU A 476 -27.03 -62.16 -3.14
C LEU A 476 -26.94 -60.94 -2.20
N LEU A 477 -27.70 -59.85 -2.39
CA LEU A 477 -29.16 -59.78 -2.53
C LEU A 477 -29.64 -58.60 -3.41
N LEU A 478 -30.65 -58.92 -4.23
CA LEU A 478 -31.53 -58.01 -4.94
C LEU A 478 -32.54 -57.34 -3.98
N ALA A 479 -32.98 -56.15 -4.38
CA ALA A 479 -34.33 -55.60 -4.19
C ALA A 479 -34.85 -55.31 -2.76
N ALA A 480 -34.88 -54.01 -2.41
CA ALA A 480 -35.96 -53.28 -1.72
C ALA A 480 -35.36 -51.95 -1.21
N GLY A 481 -35.92 -50.76 -1.42
CA GLY A 481 -37.14 -50.37 -2.07
C GLY A 481 -37.10 -48.85 -2.22
N ALA A 482 -37.52 -48.37 -3.39
CA ALA A 482 -38.05 -47.02 -3.49
C ALA A 482 -39.36 -46.94 -2.68
N LEU A 483 -39.70 -45.72 -2.26
CA LEU A 483 -41.03 -45.27 -1.83
C LEU A 483 -41.37 -45.39 -0.32
N VAL A 484 -41.20 -44.30 0.44
CA VAL A 484 -42.26 -43.78 1.32
C VAL A 484 -42.16 -42.25 1.40
N LEU A 485 -43.11 -41.58 0.76
CA LEU A 485 -43.44 -40.16 0.89
C LEU A 485 -44.78 -40.11 1.65
N ILE A 486 -44.96 -39.09 2.50
CA ILE A 486 -46.20 -38.62 3.15
C ILE A 486 -46.48 -39.24 4.54
N VAL A 487 -46.43 -38.41 5.60
CA VAL A 487 -47.55 -37.96 6.46
C VAL A 487 -46.97 -37.21 7.66
N THR A 488 -47.04 -35.87 7.67
CA THR A 488 -47.06 -35.10 8.94
C THR A 488 -47.99 -33.91 8.79
N ARG A 489 -49.27 -34.08 9.15
CA ARG A 489 -50.13 -32.94 9.57
C ARG A 489 -51.40 -33.42 10.27
N ARG A 490 -51.45 -33.21 11.59
CA ARG A 490 -52.62 -33.05 12.49
C ARG A 490 -52.04 -33.03 13.93
N ARG A 491 -52.35 -32.12 14.86
CA ARG A 491 -53.62 -31.44 15.17
C ARG A 491 -53.39 -30.09 15.87
N SER A 492 -54.34 -29.18 15.67
CA SER A 492 -54.54 -27.90 16.37
C SER A 492 -55.08 -28.06 17.81
N PRO A 493 -55.00 -27.03 18.67
CA PRO A 493 -55.92 -26.85 19.79
C PRO A 493 -56.85 -25.63 19.62
N LYS A 494 -58.11 -25.78 20.01
CA LYS A 494 -59.05 -24.72 20.41
C LYS A 494 -59.98 -25.32 21.48
N PRO A 495 -60.39 -24.55 22.50
CA PRO A 495 -61.65 -23.80 22.33
C PRO A 495 -61.67 -22.42 23.03
N GLY A 496 -62.38 -21.46 22.43
CA GLY A 496 -63.09 -20.38 23.16
C GLY A 496 -64.50 -20.87 23.48
N THR A 497 -65.21 -20.34 24.47
CA THR A 497 -65.93 -19.05 24.41
C THR A 497 -66.51 -18.67 25.79
N PRO A 498 -66.90 -17.40 26.02
CA PRO A 498 -67.93 -17.06 26.99
C PRO A 498 -69.31 -16.83 26.34
N SER A 499 -70.34 -17.03 27.17
CA SER A 499 -71.80 -16.93 26.98
C SER A 499 -72.49 -18.18 26.45
#